data_AF-A0A372JJL4-F1
#
_entry.id   AF-A0A372JJL4-F1
#
_cell.length_a   1.000
_cell.length_b   1.000
_cell.length_c   1.000
_cell.angle_alpha   90.00
_cell.angle_beta   90.00
_cell.angle_gamma   90.00
#
_symmetry.space_group_name_H-M   'P 1'
#
loop_
_entity.id
_entity.type
_entity.pdbx_description
1 polymer ?
#
loop_
_entity_poly.entity_id
_entity_poly.type
_entity_poly.pdbx_seq_one_letter_code
_entity_poly.pdbx_strand_id
1 'polypeptide(L)'
;MAFWGREDIQRALACRDVADLLRLFLDTFAHCTQTQLALLTQHDRSDISNWIRGVRQGRVSDIEVLTRIADGLQMPDQARLLLGLAPTNPEALRTAQHDRSPRPTEQAEPARGVKVAICGSRAHDTDASVINAAIRCLARLVMSNGYQVSHGPVGVGIEVVTYIADQYRPPEIAQAFGLFGHRNVIHDAEYVLVLGGAAGTQTEIDLALAVGKKVIPLPGSGGTARRFYHRAAQDPRLRSWISEQDFTALNVTTDPAEDFVRIVEQLITNEHGDLT
;
A
#
# COMPACT_ATOMS: atom_id res chain seq x y z
N MET A 1 3.08 -10.96 -22.37
CA MET A 1 3.73 -12.26 -22.11
C MET A 1 5.08 -12.44 -22.80
N ALA A 2 5.34 -11.89 -23.99
CA ALA A 2 6.58 -12.15 -24.74
C ALA A 2 7.89 -11.64 -24.09
N PHE A 3 7.84 -10.56 -23.30
CA PHE A 3 9.05 -9.95 -22.70
C PHE A 3 9.82 -10.90 -21.77
N TRP A 4 9.13 -11.53 -20.80
CA TRP A 4 9.73 -12.44 -19.82
C TRP A 4 10.26 -13.75 -20.42
N GLY A 5 9.84 -14.09 -21.64
CA GLY A 5 10.29 -15.27 -22.37
C GLY A 5 11.58 -15.09 -23.15
N ARG A 6 12.13 -13.87 -23.26
CA ARG A 6 13.35 -13.60 -24.03
C ARG A 6 14.58 -14.16 -23.31
N GLU A 7 15.52 -14.72 -24.08
CA GLU A 7 16.73 -15.36 -23.52
C GLU A 7 17.62 -14.39 -22.72
N ASP A 8 17.72 -13.14 -23.16
CA ASP A 8 18.48 -12.08 -22.47
C ASP A 8 17.85 -11.75 -21.10
N ILE A 9 16.53 -11.63 -21.04
CA ILE A 9 15.77 -11.42 -19.80
C ILE A 9 15.91 -12.62 -18.86
N GLN A 10 15.73 -13.84 -19.36
CA GLN A 10 15.85 -15.05 -18.54
C GLN A 10 17.26 -15.21 -17.95
N ARG A 11 18.30 -14.83 -18.70
CA ARG A 11 19.68 -14.83 -18.22
C ARG A 11 19.90 -13.78 -17.12
N ALA A 12 19.40 -12.55 -17.33
CA ALA A 12 19.48 -11.51 -16.31
C ALA A 12 18.79 -11.93 -15.01
N LEU A 13 17.61 -12.57 -15.10
CA LEU A 13 16.89 -13.11 -13.94
C LEU A 13 17.67 -14.22 -13.23
N ALA A 14 18.15 -15.22 -13.97
CA ALA A 14 18.89 -16.35 -13.40
C ALA A 14 20.20 -15.93 -12.69
N CYS A 15 20.86 -14.89 -13.21
CA CYS A 15 22.06 -14.30 -12.59
C CYS A 15 21.75 -13.25 -11.52
N ARG A 16 20.47 -12.94 -11.26
CA ARG A 16 20.00 -11.83 -10.40
C ARG A 16 20.65 -10.50 -10.76
N ASP A 17 20.89 -10.28 -12.05
CA ASP A 17 21.46 -9.04 -12.57
C ASP A 17 20.36 -8.00 -12.78
N VAL A 18 20.07 -7.27 -11.71
CA VAL A 18 19.06 -6.20 -11.67
C VAL A 18 19.43 -5.06 -12.62
N ALA A 19 20.72 -4.74 -12.75
CA ALA A 19 21.15 -3.66 -13.62
C ALA A 19 20.83 -3.97 -15.09
N ASP A 20 21.13 -5.19 -15.53
CA ASP A 20 20.86 -5.62 -16.89
C ASP A 20 19.35 -5.73 -17.16
N LEU A 21 18.60 -6.30 -16.21
CA LEU A 21 17.14 -6.37 -16.28
C LEU A 21 16.48 -4.99 -16.45
N LEU A 22 16.89 -3.98 -15.66
CA LEU A 22 16.31 -2.64 -15.72
C LEU A 22 16.65 -1.93 -17.03
N ARG A 23 17.84 -2.14 -17.60
CA ARG A 23 18.21 -1.60 -18.92
C ARG A 23 17.33 -2.21 -20.01
N LEU A 24 17.24 -3.55 -20.06
CA LEU A 24 16.43 -4.26 -21.03
C LEU A 24 14.94 -3.88 -20.93
N PHE A 25 14.45 -3.59 -19.72
CA PHE A 25 13.10 -3.09 -19.49
C PHE A 25 12.90 -1.69 -20.07
N LEU A 26 13.80 -0.74 -19.79
CA LEU A 26 13.72 0.63 -20.34
C LEU A 26 13.83 0.65 -21.86
N ASP A 27 14.71 -0.18 -22.43
CA ASP A 27 14.88 -0.28 -23.88
C ASP A 27 13.62 -0.85 -24.57
N THR A 28 12.93 -1.76 -23.90
CA THR A 28 11.72 -2.40 -24.45
C THR A 28 10.47 -1.52 -24.27
N PHE A 29 10.39 -0.78 -23.16
CA PHE A 29 9.22 0.04 -22.81
C PHE A 29 9.60 1.52 -22.81
N ALA A 30 9.69 2.11 -24.01
CA ALA A 30 10.15 3.50 -24.21
C ALA A 30 9.35 4.58 -23.45
N HIS A 31 8.12 4.28 -23.01
CA HIS A 31 7.30 5.18 -22.18
C HIS A 31 7.61 5.08 -20.69
N CYS A 32 8.39 4.09 -20.27
CA CYS A 32 8.82 3.92 -18.89
C CYS A 32 10.12 4.69 -18.65
N THR A 33 10.12 5.56 -17.65
CA THR A 33 11.27 6.36 -17.24
C THR A 33 11.95 5.75 -16.00
N GLN A 34 13.21 6.11 -15.75
CA GLN A 34 13.90 5.71 -14.51
C GLN A 34 13.16 6.14 -13.24
N THR A 35 12.49 7.29 -13.28
CA THR A 35 11.65 7.77 -12.18
C THR A 35 10.44 6.87 -11.96
N GLN A 36 9.79 6.42 -13.04
CA GLN A 36 8.68 5.46 -12.96
C GLN A 36 9.16 4.08 -12.49
N LEU A 37 10.33 3.60 -12.93
CA LEU A 37 10.90 2.36 -12.42
C LEU A 37 11.26 2.43 -10.93
N ALA A 38 11.83 3.55 -10.50
CA ALA A 38 12.11 3.79 -9.08
C ALA A 38 10.82 3.71 -8.26
N LEU A 39 9.75 4.35 -8.75
CA LEU A 39 8.44 4.32 -8.12
C LEU A 39 7.85 2.90 -8.08
N LEU A 40 7.79 2.22 -9.24
CA LEU A 40 7.20 0.89 -9.38
C LEU A 40 7.94 -0.13 -8.50
N THR A 41 9.27 -0.15 -8.57
CA THR A 41 10.11 -1.12 -7.85
C THR A 41 10.45 -0.70 -6.42
N GLN A 42 9.89 0.42 -5.94
CA GLN A 42 10.11 0.94 -4.59
C GLN A 42 11.59 1.24 -4.24
N HIS A 43 12.36 1.71 -5.21
CA HIS A 43 13.76 2.14 -5.05
C HIS A 43 13.89 3.66 -5.16
N ASP A 44 14.99 4.21 -4.65
CA ASP A 44 15.29 5.60 -4.91
C ASP A 44 15.71 5.77 -6.38
N ARG A 45 15.35 6.90 -6.99
CA ARG A 45 15.76 7.19 -8.38
C ARG A 45 17.28 7.17 -8.53
N SER A 46 18.02 7.59 -7.50
CA SER A 46 19.49 7.48 -7.44
C SER A 46 19.97 6.04 -7.52
N ASP A 47 19.30 5.11 -6.86
CA ASP A 47 19.65 3.68 -6.89
C ASP A 47 19.42 3.08 -8.28
N ILE A 48 18.25 3.34 -8.88
CA ILE A 48 17.95 2.92 -10.26
C ILE A 48 18.99 3.48 -11.23
N SER A 49 19.32 4.77 -11.11
CA SER A 49 20.34 5.43 -11.93
C SER A 49 21.73 4.80 -11.73
N ASN A 50 22.11 4.49 -10.48
CA ASN A 50 23.41 3.90 -10.17
C ASN A 50 23.54 2.46 -10.69
N TRP A 51 22.48 1.65 -10.66
CA TRP A 51 22.46 0.34 -11.30
C TRP A 51 22.60 0.46 -12.83
N ILE A 52 21.79 1.33 -13.45
CA ILE A 52 21.81 1.53 -14.91
C ILE A 52 23.17 2.06 -15.39
N ARG A 53 23.81 2.94 -14.63
CA ARG A 53 25.15 3.46 -14.93
C ARG A 53 26.28 2.50 -14.60
N GLY A 54 25.99 1.39 -13.93
CA GLY A 54 27.00 0.41 -13.48
C GLY A 54 27.88 0.91 -12.32
N VAL A 55 27.48 2.00 -11.65
CA VAL A 55 28.16 2.52 -10.46
C VAL A 55 27.87 1.64 -9.25
N ARG A 56 26.65 1.08 -9.17
CA ARG A 56 26.27 0.07 -8.17
C ARG A 56 26.32 -1.31 -8.79
N GLN A 57 26.79 -2.31 -8.02
CA GLN A 57 26.82 -3.70 -8.46
C GLN A 57 25.41 -4.17 -8.85
N GLY A 58 25.27 -4.68 -10.08
CA GLY A 58 23.99 -5.10 -10.66
C GLY A 58 23.49 -6.44 -10.13
N ARG A 59 24.39 -7.32 -9.71
CA ARG A 59 24.03 -8.60 -9.08
C ARG A 59 23.56 -8.36 -7.64
N VAL A 60 22.30 -8.63 -7.39
CA VAL A 60 21.67 -8.43 -6.08
C VAL A 60 21.39 -9.79 -5.44
N SER A 61 21.90 -9.99 -4.22
CA SER A 61 21.62 -11.19 -3.42
C SER A 61 20.47 -11.00 -2.43
N ASP A 62 20.14 -9.75 -2.10
CA ASP A 62 19.12 -9.38 -1.14
C ASP A 62 17.71 -9.72 -1.66
N ILE A 63 17.03 -10.63 -0.97
CA ILE A 63 15.71 -11.13 -1.37
C ILE A 63 14.64 -10.05 -1.29
N GLU A 64 14.73 -9.10 -0.36
CA GLU A 64 13.75 -8.01 -0.26
C GLU A 64 13.88 -7.06 -1.44
N VAL A 65 15.10 -6.73 -1.84
CA VAL A 65 15.36 -5.91 -3.04
C VAL A 65 14.79 -6.59 -4.29
N LEU A 66 15.06 -7.89 -4.46
CA LEU A 66 14.56 -8.67 -5.59
C LEU A 66 13.03 -8.77 -5.57
N THR A 67 12.42 -8.94 -4.40
CA THR A 67 10.95 -9.01 -4.23
C THR A 67 10.30 -7.70 -4.64
N ARG A 68 10.80 -6.55 -4.19
CA ARG A 68 10.27 -5.23 -4.59
C ARG A 68 10.38 -4.99 -6.09
N ILE A 69 11.46 -5.44 -6.73
CA ILE A 69 11.62 -5.37 -8.19
C ILE A 69 10.59 -6.28 -8.88
N ALA A 70 10.43 -7.52 -8.40
CA ALA A 70 9.50 -8.48 -8.97
C ALA A 70 8.04 -8.00 -8.87
N ASP A 71 7.65 -7.45 -7.72
CA ASP A 71 6.31 -6.91 -7.49
C ASP A 71 6.08 -5.66 -8.34
N GLY A 72 7.06 -4.73 -8.35
CA GLY A 72 6.97 -3.49 -9.11
C GLY A 72 6.86 -3.66 -10.62
N LEU A 73 7.49 -4.69 -11.16
CA LEU A 73 7.41 -5.02 -12.58
C LEU A 73 6.27 -6.01 -12.90
N GLN A 74 5.45 -6.37 -11.91
CA GLN A 74 4.39 -7.37 -12.03
C GLN A 74 4.90 -8.66 -12.67
N MET A 75 6.01 -9.17 -12.14
CA MET A 75 6.66 -10.37 -12.69
C MET A 75 5.74 -11.59 -12.59
N PRO A 76 5.55 -12.33 -13.70
CA PRO A 76 4.85 -13.60 -13.66
C PRO A 76 5.68 -14.63 -12.87
N ASP A 77 5.00 -15.66 -12.36
CA ASP A 77 5.59 -16.69 -11.48
C ASP A 77 6.86 -17.34 -12.06
N GLN A 78 6.88 -17.63 -13.37
CA GLN A 78 8.08 -18.19 -14.03
C GLN A 78 9.30 -17.25 -13.91
N ALA A 79 9.11 -15.94 -14.02
CA ALA A 79 10.19 -14.97 -13.87
C ALA A 79 10.63 -14.83 -12.41
N ARG A 80 9.68 -14.87 -11.47
CA ARG A 80 9.97 -14.87 -10.01
C ARG A 80 10.82 -16.07 -9.62
N LEU A 81 10.47 -17.26 -10.11
CA LEU A 81 11.20 -18.50 -9.87
C LEU A 81 12.63 -18.44 -10.42
N LEU A 82 12.83 -17.91 -11.64
CA LEU A 82 14.16 -17.71 -12.21
C LEU A 82 15.01 -16.73 -11.39
N LEU A 83 14.39 -15.71 -10.80
CA LEU A 83 15.04 -14.76 -9.90
C LEU A 83 15.36 -15.38 -8.51
N GLY A 84 14.81 -16.57 -8.22
CA GLY A 84 14.93 -17.27 -6.95
C GLY A 84 13.96 -16.78 -5.88
N LEU A 85 12.80 -16.28 -6.28
CA LEU A 85 11.71 -15.85 -5.42
C LEU A 85 10.55 -16.85 -5.44
N ALA A 86 9.73 -16.83 -4.39
CA ALA A 86 8.48 -17.56 -4.38
C ALA A 86 7.48 -16.97 -5.42
N PRO A 87 6.64 -17.82 -6.03
CA PRO A 87 5.56 -17.35 -6.90
C PRO A 87 4.49 -16.60 -6.10
N THR A 88 3.76 -15.71 -6.78
CA THR A 88 2.69 -14.91 -6.18
C THR A 88 1.42 -15.74 -5.97
N ASN A 89 1.16 -16.73 -6.83
CA ASN A 89 0.13 -17.73 -6.62
C ASN A 89 0.75 -19.11 -6.31
N PRO A 90 0.71 -19.60 -5.06
CA PRO A 90 1.25 -20.92 -4.71
C PRO A 90 0.50 -22.08 -5.39
N GLU A 91 -0.70 -21.85 -5.96
CA GLU A 91 -1.41 -22.85 -6.76
C GLU A 91 -0.74 -23.10 -8.13
N ALA A 92 0.01 -22.13 -8.67
CA ALA A 92 0.74 -22.31 -9.93
C ALA A 92 1.92 -23.27 -9.82
N LEU A 93 2.40 -23.57 -8.59
CA LEU A 93 3.36 -24.65 -8.35
C LEU A 93 2.70 -26.03 -8.43
N ARG A 94 1.38 -26.12 -8.22
CA ARG A 94 0.65 -27.39 -8.22
C ARG A 94 0.39 -27.92 -9.63
N THR A 95 0.32 -27.06 -10.65
CA THR A 95 0.13 -27.47 -12.05
C THR A 95 1.36 -28.15 -12.66
N ALA A 96 2.56 -27.98 -12.09
CA ALA A 96 3.76 -28.69 -12.53
C ALA A 96 3.95 -30.05 -11.83
N GLN A 97 3.21 -30.34 -10.75
CA GLN A 97 3.52 -31.48 -9.87
C GLN A 97 2.35 -32.42 -9.52
N HIS A 98 1.14 -32.25 -10.05
CA HIS A 98 0.02 -33.16 -9.77
C HIS A 98 -0.54 -33.87 -11.02
N ASP A 99 0.24 -34.80 -11.56
CA ASP A 99 -0.28 -36.05 -12.10
C ASP A 99 -0.47 -37.02 -10.91
N ARG A 100 -1.64 -36.93 -10.25
CA ARG A 100 -2.33 -38.01 -9.49
C ARG A 100 -3.48 -37.45 -8.65
N SER A 101 -4.68 -37.65 -9.17
CA SER A 101 -6.03 -37.85 -8.59
C SER A 101 -6.48 -37.13 -7.29
N PRO A 102 -7.79 -36.77 -7.21
CA PRO A 102 -8.31 -35.79 -6.25
C PRO A 102 -9.05 -36.44 -5.06
N ARG A 103 -9.20 -35.69 -3.96
CA ARG A 103 -10.49 -35.45 -3.27
C ARG A 103 -10.41 -34.31 -2.22
N PRO A 104 -11.57 -33.71 -1.89
CA PRO A 104 -11.67 -32.32 -1.48
C PRO A 104 -11.87 -32.16 0.03
N THR A 105 -11.35 -31.06 0.54
CA THR A 105 -11.98 -30.36 1.67
C THR A 105 -11.89 -28.88 1.36
N GLU A 106 -13.07 -28.30 1.14
CA GLU A 106 -13.35 -26.89 1.32
C GLU A 106 -12.61 -26.39 2.58
N GLN A 107 -11.59 -25.58 2.39
CA GLN A 107 -11.14 -24.66 3.41
C GLN A 107 -11.58 -23.29 2.94
N ALA A 108 -12.46 -22.71 3.74
CA ALA A 108 -13.11 -21.44 3.54
C ALA A 108 -12.12 -20.38 3.04
N GLU A 109 -12.50 -19.67 1.98
CA GLU A 109 -11.87 -18.42 1.62
C GLU A 109 -11.85 -17.51 2.86
N PRO A 110 -10.69 -16.91 3.24
CA PRO A 110 -10.71 -15.91 4.29
C PRO A 110 -11.64 -14.78 3.86
N ALA A 111 -12.59 -14.43 4.73
CA ALA A 111 -13.55 -13.35 4.49
C ALA A 111 -12.81 -12.11 3.94
N ARG A 112 -13.30 -11.57 2.82
CA ARG A 112 -12.75 -10.34 2.20
C ARG A 112 -12.94 -9.18 3.17
N GLY A 113 -11.98 -8.95 4.06
CA GLY A 113 -11.97 -7.79 4.95
C GLY A 113 -11.72 -6.51 4.17
N VAL A 114 -12.35 -5.41 4.59
CA VAL A 114 -12.16 -4.08 3.99
C VAL A 114 -10.69 -3.68 4.09
N LYS A 115 -10.11 -3.22 2.98
CA LYS A 115 -8.71 -2.82 2.89
C LYS A 115 -8.54 -1.32 3.07
N VAL A 116 -7.74 -0.91 4.05
CA VAL A 116 -7.54 0.49 4.42
C VAL A 116 -6.05 0.84 4.42
N ALA A 117 -5.69 1.96 3.79
CA ALA A 117 -4.39 2.58 3.89
C ALA A 117 -4.40 3.67 4.96
N ILE A 118 -3.41 3.70 5.84
CA ILE A 118 -3.22 4.79 6.80
C ILE A 118 -1.95 5.56 6.44
N CYS A 119 -2.14 6.79 6.00
CA CYS A 119 -1.10 7.68 5.53
C CYS A 119 -0.98 8.90 6.44
N GLY A 120 0.25 9.37 6.68
CA GLY A 120 0.45 10.52 7.53
C GLY A 120 1.83 10.63 8.13
N SER A 121 2.23 11.86 8.45
CA SER A 121 3.48 12.14 9.15
C SER A 121 3.30 13.32 10.09
N ARG A 122 4.12 13.41 11.12
CA ARG A 122 4.20 14.59 11.97
C ARG A 122 5.03 15.66 11.27
N ALA A 123 4.50 16.88 11.17
CA ALA A 123 5.16 18.05 10.61
C ALA A 123 4.90 19.29 11.47
N HIS A 124 5.59 20.39 11.20
CA HIS A 124 5.50 21.61 12.02
C HIS A 124 4.08 22.20 12.12
N ASP A 125 3.26 21.97 11.10
CA ASP A 125 1.87 22.43 10.98
C ASP A 125 0.84 21.36 11.34
N THR A 126 1.27 20.30 12.05
CA THR A 126 0.40 19.22 12.52
C THR A 126 0.13 19.30 14.01
N ASP A 127 -1.04 18.82 14.43
CA ASP A 127 -1.41 18.73 15.84
C ASP A 127 -1.07 17.32 16.38
N ALA A 128 0.01 17.24 17.16
CA ALA A 128 0.48 15.99 17.74
C ALA A 128 -0.53 15.37 18.73
N SER A 129 -1.34 16.18 19.41
CA SER A 129 -2.33 15.71 20.38
C SER A 129 -3.49 15.00 19.68
N VAL A 130 -3.98 15.60 18.58
CA VAL A 130 -5.02 15.01 17.73
C VAL A 130 -4.50 13.74 17.05
N ILE A 131 -3.28 13.74 16.52
CA ILE A 131 -2.67 12.54 15.92
C ILE A 131 -2.57 11.40 16.96
N ASN A 132 -2.09 11.69 18.18
CA ASN A 132 -2.00 10.69 19.25
C ASN A 132 -3.37 10.11 19.62
N ALA A 133 -4.40 10.95 19.70
CA ALA A 133 -5.75 10.49 19.97
C ALA A 133 -6.29 9.63 18.82
N ALA A 134 -6.09 10.06 17.58
CA ALA A 134 -6.53 9.34 16.39
C ALA A 134 -5.86 7.97 16.26
N ILE A 135 -4.56 7.85 16.60
CA ILE A 135 -3.86 6.55 16.62
C ILE A 135 -4.61 5.53 17.50
N ARG A 136 -4.99 5.94 18.72
CA ARG A 136 -5.70 5.05 19.66
C ARG A 136 -7.11 4.68 19.16
N CYS A 137 -7.81 5.64 18.56
CA CYS A 137 -9.16 5.44 18.06
C CYS A 137 -9.14 4.54 16.81
N LEU A 138 -8.20 4.76 15.89
CA LEU A 138 -8.03 3.94 14.69
C LEU A 138 -7.62 2.52 15.02
N ALA A 139 -6.73 2.32 16.00
CA ALA A 139 -6.38 0.98 16.47
C ALA A 139 -7.61 0.21 16.95
N ARG A 140 -8.49 0.86 17.73
CA ARG A 140 -9.77 0.29 18.16
C ARG A 140 -10.67 -0.04 16.97
N LEU A 141 -10.85 0.89 16.04
CA LEU A 141 -11.69 0.71 14.86
C LEU A 141 -11.25 -0.47 13.99
N VAL A 142 -9.94 -0.54 13.69
CA VAL A 142 -9.33 -1.60 12.88
C VAL A 142 -9.54 -2.96 13.51
N MET A 143 -9.31 -3.07 14.82
CA MET A 143 -9.49 -4.33 15.55
C MET A 143 -10.95 -4.77 15.61
N SER A 144 -11.88 -3.85 15.87
CA SER A 144 -13.31 -4.16 15.99
C SER A 144 -13.93 -4.60 14.67
N ASN A 145 -13.44 -4.08 13.54
CA ASN A 145 -14.03 -4.33 12.22
C ASN A 145 -13.17 -5.25 11.33
N GLY A 146 -12.03 -5.76 11.83
CA GLY A 146 -11.16 -6.68 11.08
C GLY A 146 -10.57 -6.08 9.79
N TYR A 147 -10.31 -4.78 9.76
CA TYR A 147 -9.76 -4.11 8.58
C TYR A 147 -8.34 -4.58 8.27
N GLN A 148 -8.06 -4.80 6.99
CA GLN A 148 -6.69 -5.07 6.51
C GLN A 148 -5.98 -3.74 6.31
N VAL A 149 -4.99 -3.45 7.15
CA VAL A 149 -4.30 -2.15 7.15
C VAL A 149 -2.99 -2.21 6.38
N SER A 150 -2.86 -1.36 5.36
CA SER A 150 -1.58 -1.04 4.73
C SER A 150 -1.02 0.25 5.32
N HIS A 151 0.29 0.30 5.56
CA HIS A 151 0.98 1.50 6.06
C HIS A 151 2.39 1.66 5.50
N GLY A 152 2.89 2.90 5.51
CA GLY A 152 4.27 3.22 5.16
C GLY A 152 5.25 2.77 6.25
N PRO A 153 6.55 2.58 5.93
CA PRO A 153 7.56 2.16 6.92
C PRO A 153 7.82 3.21 8.01
N VAL A 154 7.44 4.46 7.77
CA VAL A 154 7.59 5.58 8.70
C VAL A 154 6.31 6.41 8.69
N GLY A 155 5.92 6.94 9.85
CA GLY A 155 4.79 7.85 9.99
C GLY A 155 3.63 7.26 10.79
N VAL A 156 2.46 7.88 10.66
CA VAL A 156 1.32 7.62 11.55
C VAL A 156 0.79 6.19 11.38
N GLY A 157 0.83 5.62 10.17
CA GLY A 157 0.33 4.27 9.92
C GLY A 157 1.08 3.18 10.70
N ILE A 158 2.43 3.23 10.77
CA ILE A 158 3.20 2.28 11.59
C ILE A 158 2.98 2.51 13.10
N GLU A 159 2.69 3.75 13.53
CA GLU A 159 2.33 4.03 14.93
C GLU A 159 1.01 3.35 15.32
N VAL A 160 0.02 3.30 14.41
CA VAL A 160 -1.25 2.56 14.63
C VAL A 160 -1.01 1.07 14.77
N VAL A 161 -0.24 0.47 13.86
CA VAL A 161 0.04 -0.97 13.89
C VAL A 161 0.86 -1.35 15.12
N THR A 162 1.85 -0.53 15.48
CA THR A 162 2.63 -0.72 16.72
C THR A 162 1.74 -0.65 17.96
N TYR A 163 0.82 0.32 18.01
CA TYR A 163 -0.13 0.43 19.13
C TYR A 163 -1.02 -0.81 19.27
N ILE A 164 -1.47 -1.38 18.13
CA ILE A 164 -2.25 -2.64 18.13
C ILE A 164 -1.42 -3.79 18.72
N ALA A 165 -0.18 -3.95 18.25
CA ALA A 165 0.71 -5.02 18.69
C ALA A 165 1.00 -4.94 20.20
N ASP A 166 1.26 -3.73 20.71
CA ASP A 166 1.62 -3.51 22.11
C ASP A 166 0.45 -3.71 23.08
N GLN A 167 -0.75 -3.25 22.70
CA GLN A 167 -1.89 -3.18 23.63
C GLN A 167 -2.83 -4.39 23.54
N TYR A 168 -2.99 -4.98 22.35
CA TYR A 168 -4.02 -6.00 22.12
C TYR A 168 -3.47 -7.43 22.00
N ARG A 169 -2.16 -7.60 21.72
CA ARG A 169 -1.48 -8.91 21.58
C ARG A 169 -2.34 -10.03 20.97
N PRO A 170 -2.91 -9.87 19.76
CA PRO A 170 -3.76 -10.90 19.17
C PRO A 170 -3.00 -12.21 18.93
N PRO A 171 -3.62 -13.39 19.13
CA PRO A 171 -2.94 -14.69 19.05
C PRO A 171 -2.48 -15.09 17.62
N GLU A 172 -2.93 -14.39 16.57
CA GLU A 172 -2.72 -14.72 15.15
C GLU A 172 -1.74 -13.78 14.41
N ILE A 173 -0.88 -13.06 15.16
CA ILE A 173 0.04 -12.01 14.65
C ILE A 173 0.93 -12.43 13.46
N ALA A 174 1.10 -13.74 13.19
CA ALA A 174 1.95 -14.21 12.11
C ALA A 174 1.32 -14.17 10.69
N GLN A 175 0.00 -14.03 10.54
CA GLN A 175 -0.65 -14.24 9.23
C GLN A 175 -1.59 -13.12 8.72
N ALA A 176 -2.05 -12.20 9.57
CA ALA A 176 -3.16 -11.30 9.20
C ALA A 176 -2.88 -9.78 9.22
N PHE A 177 -1.80 -9.30 9.87
CA PHE A 177 -1.47 -7.86 9.88
C PHE A 177 -0.54 -7.49 8.72
N GLY A 178 -0.97 -7.89 7.52
CA GLY A 178 -0.17 -7.99 6.31
C GLY A 178 0.67 -6.76 6.02
N LEU A 179 1.96 -7.03 5.78
CA LEU A 179 2.86 -6.23 4.95
C LEU A 179 3.49 -5.02 5.67
N PHE A 180 4.42 -5.32 6.59
CA PHE A 180 5.36 -4.36 7.20
C PHE A 180 5.99 -3.43 6.15
N GLY A 181 5.71 -2.13 6.26
CA GLY A 181 6.48 -1.06 5.62
C GLY A 181 6.45 -1.04 4.09
N HIS A 182 5.28 -0.83 3.49
CA HIS A 182 5.17 -0.72 2.04
C HIS A 182 5.42 0.71 1.60
N ARG A 183 6.38 0.95 0.69
CA ARG A 183 6.54 2.28 0.06
C ARG A 183 5.37 2.65 -0.87
N ASN A 184 4.37 1.75 -1.02
CA ASN A 184 3.17 1.97 -1.82
C ASN A 184 1.90 1.57 -1.07
N VAL A 185 1.66 2.25 0.06
CA VAL A 185 0.59 2.04 1.06
C VAL A 185 -0.81 1.88 0.45
N ILE A 186 -1.05 2.49 -0.71
CA ILE A 186 -2.39 2.72 -1.25
C ILE A 186 -2.82 1.75 -2.36
N HIS A 187 -1.93 0.86 -2.82
CA HIS A 187 -2.19 0.01 -4.00
C HIS A 187 -3.40 -0.90 -3.78
N ASP A 188 -3.40 -1.63 -2.67
CA ASP A 188 -4.44 -2.62 -2.35
C ASP A 188 -5.56 -2.05 -1.47
N ALA A 189 -5.43 -0.80 -1.01
CA ALA A 189 -6.43 -0.15 -0.18
C ALA A 189 -7.64 0.30 -1.00
N GLU A 190 -8.83 0.22 -0.42
CA GLU A 190 -10.05 0.81 -0.95
C GLU A 190 -10.23 2.23 -0.42
N TYR A 191 -9.89 2.41 0.85
CA TYR A 191 -9.96 3.68 1.59
C TYR A 191 -8.56 4.12 2.02
N VAL A 192 -8.28 5.41 1.90
CA VAL A 192 -7.02 6.03 2.32
C VAL A 192 -7.32 7.06 3.40
N LEU A 193 -6.96 6.74 4.64
CA LEU A 193 -7.11 7.61 5.80
C LEU A 193 -5.87 8.48 5.93
N VAL A 194 -6.07 9.80 6.04
CA VAL A 194 -4.96 10.76 6.01
C VAL A 194 -4.90 11.60 7.29
N LEU A 195 -3.76 11.52 7.99
CA LEU A 195 -3.51 12.19 9.27
C LEU A 195 -2.25 13.06 9.20
N GLY A 196 -2.39 14.36 9.44
CA GLY A 196 -1.30 15.32 9.39
C GLY A 196 -0.65 15.35 8.01
N GLY A 197 0.66 15.14 7.98
CA GLY A 197 1.40 14.84 6.75
C GLY A 197 2.18 16.00 6.17
N ALA A 198 3.33 15.67 5.58
CA ALA A 198 4.19 16.56 4.80
C ALA A 198 4.15 16.20 3.30
N ALA A 199 5.18 16.57 2.54
CA ALA A 199 5.26 16.32 1.09
C ALA A 199 5.10 14.84 0.69
N GLY A 200 5.59 13.91 1.53
CA GLY A 200 5.39 12.47 1.31
C GLY A 200 3.90 12.09 1.32
N THR A 201 3.17 12.55 2.34
CA THR A 201 1.71 12.33 2.43
C THR A 201 0.95 12.98 1.28
N GLN A 202 1.38 14.14 0.79
CA GLN A 202 0.77 14.75 -0.39
C GLN A 202 0.92 13.85 -1.63
N THR A 203 2.10 13.26 -1.80
CA THR A 203 2.37 12.32 -2.90
C THR A 203 1.47 11.08 -2.81
N GLU A 204 1.24 10.55 -1.61
CA GLU A 204 0.34 9.42 -1.37
C GLU A 204 -1.12 9.78 -1.71
N ILE A 205 -1.59 10.97 -1.36
CA ILE A 205 -2.94 11.47 -1.72
C ILE A 205 -3.08 11.59 -3.23
N ASP A 206 -2.11 12.24 -3.91
CA ASP A 206 -2.22 12.46 -5.35
C ASP A 206 -2.22 11.14 -6.12
N LEU A 207 -1.45 10.14 -5.67
CA LEU A 207 -1.47 8.80 -6.24
C LEU A 207 -2.80 8.08 -5.93
N ALA A 208 -3.35 8.22 -4.72
CA ALA A 208 -4.64 7.64 -4.36
C ALA A 208 -5.76 8.16 -5.28
N LEU A 209 -5.77 9.46 -5.53
CA LEU A 209 -6.74 10.09 -6.43
C LEU A 209 -6.53 9.64 -7.88
N ALA A 210 -5.29 9.53 -8.35
CA ALA A 210 -4.97 9.11 -9.71
C ALA A 210 -5.45 7.69 -10.02
N VAL A 211 -5.50 6.80 -9.00
CA VAL A 211 -6.00 5.42 -9.12
C VAL A 211 -7.43 5.25 -8.59
N GLY A 212 -8.17 6.35 -8.40
CA GLY A 212 -9.59 6.33 -8.05
C GLY A 212 -9.92 5.84 -6.64
N LYS A 213 -8.97 5.94 -5.70
CA LYS A 213 -9.18 5.53 -4.30
C LYS A 213 -9.93 6.59 -3.51
N LYS A 214 -10.62 6.12 -2.46
CA LYS A 214 -11.45 6.95 -1.58
C LYS A 214 -10.60 7.56 -0.47
N VAL A 215 -10.32 8.86 -0.55
CA VAL A 215 -9.47 9.57 0.44
C VAL A 215 -10.33 10.20 1.53
N ILE A 216 -10.01 9.95 2.80
CA ILE A 216 -10.69 10.52 3.98
C ILE A 216 -9.67 11.27 4.85
N PRO A 217 -9.67 12.62 4.83
CA PRO A 217 -8.76 13.40 5.67
C PRO A 217 -9.28 13.60 7.09
N LEU A 218 -8.36 13.64 8.06
CA LEU A 218 -8.59 14.19 9.39
C LEU A 218 -8.10 15.66 9.44
N PRO A 219 -8.91 16.67 9.07
CA PRO A 219 -8.44 18.07 9.00
C PRO A 219 -7.99 18.64 10.36
N GLY A 220 -8.56 18.14 11.46
CA GLY A 220 -8.14 18.49 12.83
C GLY A 220 -6.67 18.21 13.10
N SER A 221 -6.09 17.19 12.47
CA SER A 221 -4.67 16.82 12.63
C SER A 221 -3.68 17.78 11.94
N GLY A 222 -4.16 18.73 11.14
CA GLY A 222 -3.32 19.72 10.46
C GLY A 222 -2.61 19.18 9.22
N GLY A 223 -1.51 19.82 8.83
CA GLY A 223 -0.68 19.36 7.72
C GLY A 223 -1.38 19.21 6.37
N THR A 224 -0.98 18.16 5.65
CA THR A 224 -1.51 17.79 4.34
C THR A 224 -2.97 17.37 4.41
N ALA A 225 -3.41 16.68 5.48
CA ALA A 225 -4.80 16.30 5.69
C ALA A 225 -5.74 17.52 5.66
N ARG A 226 -5.38 18.59 6.37
CA ARG A 226 -6.14 19.85 6.37
C ARG A 226 -6.14 20.53 5.00
N ARG A 227 -4.99 20.59 4.33
CA ARG A 227 -4.90 21.18 2.98
C ARG A 227 -5.76 20.41 1.97
N PHE A 228 -5.73 19.08 2.02
CA PHE A 228 -6.55 18.24 1.16
C PHE A 228 -8.05 18.47 1.44
N TYR A 229 -8.46 18.54 2.71
CA TYR A 229 -9.83 18.88 3.07
C TYR A 229 -10.29 20.21 2.43
N HIS A 230 -9.50 21.29 2.57
CA HIS A 230 -9.85 22.57 1.95
C HIS A 230 -9.90 22.51 0.42
N ARG A 231 -8.99 21.75 -0.21
CA ARG A 231 -9.01 21.52 -1.66
C ARG A 231 -10.26 20.76 -2.09
N ALA A 232 -10.64 19.70 -1.39
CA ALA A 232 -11.83 18.90 -1.67
C ALA A 232 -13.14 19.65 -1.36
N ALA A 233 -13.13 20.62 -0.45
CA ALA A 233 -14.24 21.54 -0.24
C ALA A 233 -14.49 22.42 -1.48
N GLN A 234 -13.41 22.85 -2.15
CA GLN A 234 -13.47 23.68 -3.36
C GLN A 234 -13.69 22.87 -4.65
N ASP A 235 -13.28 21.60 -4.67
CA ASP A 235 -13.44 20.68 -5.79
C ASP A 235 -14.23 19.43 -5.37
N PRO A 236 -15.57 19.44 -5.50
CA PRO A 236 -16.43 18.31 -5.13
C PRO A 236 -16.09 17.00 -5.83
N ARG A 237 -15.41 17.03 -6.98
CA ARG A 237 -15.00 15.82 -7.72
C ARG A 237 -14.03 14.96 -6.91
N LEU A 238 -13.24 15.56 -6.03
CA LEU A 238 -12.29 14.85 -5.17
C LEU A 238 -12.96 14.08 -4.02
N ARG A 239 -14.25 14.35 -3.79
CA ARG A 239 -15.06 13.78 -2.71
C ARG A 239 -16.45 13.36 -3.18
N SER A 240 -16.61 13.02 -4.46
CA SER A 240 -17.92 12.73 -5.06
C SER A 240 -18.64 11.54 -4.42
N TRP A 241 -17.91 10.68 -3.71
CA TRP A 241 -18.40 9.52 -2.99
C TRP A 241 -18.80 9.81 -1.53
N ILE A 242 -18.58 11.04 -1.03
CA ILE A 242 -18.93 11.46 0.33
C ILE A 242 -20.06 12.49 0.26
N SER A 243 -21.12 12.31 1.06
CA SER A 243 -22.18 13.32 1.17
C SER A 243 -21.62 14.65 1.71
N GLU A 244 -22.26 15.78 1.38
CA GLU A 244 -21.82 17.08 1.90
C GLU A 244 -21.91 17.17 3.43
N GLN A 245 -22.90 16.49 4.01
CA GLN A 245 -23.08 16.39 5.46
C GLN A 245 -21.92 15.62 6.11
N ASP A 246 -21.61 14.41 5.62
CA ASP A 246 -20.53 13.59 6.19
C ASP A 246 -19.16 14.24 5.97
N PHE A 247 -18.96 14.88 4.81
CA PHE A 247 -17.73 15.61 4.54
C PHE A 247 -17.54 16.78 5.49
N THR A 248 -18.58 17.59 5.71
CA THR A 248 -18.52 18.74 6.63
C THR A 248 -18.30 18.28 8.08
N ALA A 249 -18.87 17.13 8.46
CA ALA A 249 -18.70 16.56 9.79
C ALA A 249 -17.24 16.20 10.11
N LEU A 250 -16.38 15.93 9.10
CA LEU A 250 -14.95 15.67 9.31
C LEU A 250 -14.20 16.85 9.94
N ASN A 251 -14.74 18.08 9.82
CA ASN A 251 -14.10 19.30 10.30
C ASN A 251 -14.79 19.95 11.51
N VAL A 252 -15.98 19.46 11.90
CA VAL A 252 -16.78 20.03 12.99
C VAL A 252 -16.78 19.04 14.15
N THR A 253 -15.87 19.22 15.10
CA THR A 253 -15.65 18.19 16.14
C THR A 253 -15.25 18.79 17.48
N THR A 254 -15.91 18.34 18.55
CA THR A 254 -15.49 18.58 19.95
C THR A 254 -14.33 17.65 20.31
N ASP A 255 -14.32 16.43 19.75
CA ASP A 255 -13.21 15.48 19.81
C ASP A 255 -12.86 15.02 18.38
N PRO A 256 -11.88 15.67 17.72
CA PRO A 256 -11.54 15.39 16.33
C PRO A 256 -11.17 13.93 16.04
N ALA A 257 -10.64 13.19 17.01
CA ALA A 257 -10.19 11.83 16.80
C ALA A 257 -11.35 10.81 16.86
N GLU A 258 -12.19 10.90 17.89
CA GLU A 258 -13.36 10.02 18.06
C GLU A 258 -14.42 10.29 16.97
N ASP A 259 -14.67 11.56 16.65
CA ASP A 259 -15.61 11.92 15.58
C ASP A 259 -15.13 11.40 14.22
N PHE A 260 -13.83 11.49 13.94
CA PHE A 260 -13.26 10.99 12.70
C PHE A 260 -13.47 9.49 12.51
N VAL A 261 -13.15 8.67 13.53
CA VAL A 261 -13.31 7.21 13.39
C VAL A 261 -14.77 6.81 13.26
N ARG A 262 -15.69 7.50 13.94
CA ARG A 262 -17.13 7.30 13.80
C ARG A 262 -17.60 7.59 12.38
N ILE A 263 -17.14 8.69 11.78
CA ILE A 263 -17.49 9.05 10.40
C ILE A 263 -16.88 8.06 9.41
N VAL A 264 -15.61 7.65 9.60
CA VAL A 264 -14.96 6.63 8.76
C VAL A 264 -15.73 5.31 8.80
N GLU A 265 -16.13 4.86 9.99
CA GLU A 265 -16.93 3.64 10.17
C GLU A 265 -18.27 3.74 9.44
N GLN A 266 -18.97 4.86 9.59
CA GLN A 266 -20.23 5.11 8.90
C GLN A 266 -20.05 5.11 7.37
N LEU A 267 -19.02 5.77 6.84
CA LEU A 267 -18.75 5.83 5.39
C LEU A 267 -18.38 4.46 4.81
N ILE A 268 -17.60 3.66 5.52
CA ILE A 268 -17.23 2.31 5.09
C ILE A 268 -18.46 1.39 5.14
N THR A 269 -19.21 1.45 6.23
CA THR A 269 -20.42 0.63 6.44
C THR A 269 -21.49 0.94 5.41
N ASN A 270 -21.77 2.22 5.11
CA ASN A 270 -22.79 2.60 4.12
C ASN A 270 -22.46 2.12 2.71
N GLU A 271 -21.18 2.00 2.36
CA GLU A 271 -20.74 1.50 1.04
C GLU A 271 -20.72 -0.03 0.96
N HIS A 272 -20.52 -0.72 2.09
CA HIS A 272 -20.44 -2.19 2.15
C HIS A 272 -21.74 -2.84 2.64
N GLY A 273 -22.70 -2.02 3.12
CA GLY A 273 -23.94 -2.43 3.77
C GLY A 273 -25.15 -2.24 2.88
N ASP A 274 -25.32 -3.17 1.94
CA ASP A 274 -26.61 -3.68 1.46
C ASP A 274 -26.47 -5.21 1.21
N LEU A 275 -25.80 -5.89 2.15
CA LEU A 275 -25.67 -7.36 2.21
C LEU A 275 -26.04 -7.80 3.63
N THR A 276 -27.34 -7.68 3.94
CA THR A 276 -27.98 -8.37 5.07
C THR A 276 -28.74 -9.57 4.55
#